data_AF-A0A4Q3Y7Z9-F1
#
_entry.id   AF-A0A4Q3Y7Z9-F1
#
_cell.length_a   1.000
_cell.length_b   1.000
_cell.length_c   1.000
_cell.angle_alpha   90.00
_cell.angle_beta   90.00
_cell.angle_gamma   90.00
#
_symmetry.space_group_name_H-M   'P 1'
#
loop_
_entity.id
_entity.type
_entity.pdbx_description
1 polymer ?
#
loop_
_entity_poly.entity_id
_entity_poly.type
_entity_poly.pdbx_seq_one_letter_code
_entity_poly.pdbx_strand_id
1 'polypeptide(L)'
;MSGTAIVEGEVKDMDPTIVTLGLGIGTIVASGVTSAIVTYRLNRRKERFEFLRGKAETLYLAVDQFVKDLINHALVFYPVLKGEIDWNQMLDLQIENGSKPSKHEGAEVMEMLVELYFPTVRPALAELFKARDDFNSITHAMKRDYKSLGNVPAEKYGAAFQRAVELIDEKGDRLQSVTITAARATVGEKLIEG
;
A
#
# COMPACT_ATOMS: atom_id res chain seq x y z
N MET A 1 -14.28 44.41 -83.46
CA MET A 1 -15.07 43.65 -82.47
C MET A 1 -14.25 42.41 -82.14
N SER A 2 -13.47 42.48 -81.06
CA SER A 2 -13.85 42.00 -79.71
C SER A 2 -13.61 40.49 -79.59
N GLY A 3 -12.45 40.08 -79.07
CA GLY A 3 -12.36 39.39 -77.77
C GLY A 3 -11.97 37.93 -78.06
N THR A 4 -11.07 37.25 -77.37
CA THR A 4 -10.78 37.22 -75.94
C THR A 4 -9.36 36.71 -75.73
N ALA A 5 -8.56 37.45 -74.96
CA ALA A 5 -7.31 36.96 -74.40
C ALA A 5 -7.66 35.98 -73.26
N ILE A 6 -7.20 34.74 -73.37
CA ILE A 6 -7.20 33.81 -72.24
C ILE A 6 -5.92 34.13 -71.46
N VAL A 7 -6.09 34.74 -70.29
CA VAL A 7 -5.01 34.94 -69.33
C VAL A 7 -4.72 33.56 -68.73
N GLU A 8 -3.61 32.97 -69.15
CA GLU A 8 -3.00 31.82 -68.48
C GLU A 8 -2.68 32.23 -67.04
N GLY A 9 -3.47 31.71 -66.10
CA GLY A 9 -3.14 31.77 -64.69
C GLY A 9 -1.93 30.87 -64.45
N GLU A 10 -0.77 31.49 -64.30
CA GLU A 10 0.48 30.87 -63.88
C GLU A 10 0.25 30.20 -62.51
N VAL A 11 -0.05 28.90 -62.53
CA VAL A 11 0.09 28.05 -61.35
C VAL A 11 1.59 27.97 -61.11
N LYS A 12 2.08 28.83 -60.21
CA LYS A 12 3.47 28.90 -59.80
C LYS A 12 3.96 27.48 -59.48
N ASP A 13 4.73 26.90 -60.39
CA ASP A 13 5.35 25.59 -60.24
C ASP A 13 6.17 25.61 -58.96
N MET A 14 5.64 24.98 -57.92
CA MET A 14 6.32 24.89 -56.65
C MET A 14 7.43 23.86 -56.83
N ASP A 15 8.66 24.34 -56.86
CA ASP A 15 9.87 23.57 -57.14
C ASP A 15 9.85 22.24 -56.34
N PRO A 16 9.86 21.06 -57.00
CA PRO A 16 9.73 19.76 -56.33
C PRO A 16 10.82 19.53 -55.28
N THR A 17 11.94 20.25 -55.40
CA THR A 17 13.03 20.29 -54.43
C THR A 17 12.59 20.90 -53.10
N ILE A 18 11.81 21.98 -53.12
CA ILE A 18 11.29 22.68 -51.92
C ILE A 18 10.24 21.81 -51.22
N VAL A 19 9.39 21.12 -51.98
CA VAL A 19 8.37 20.19 -51.43
C VAL A 19 9.05 19.01 -50.73
N THR A 20 10.10 18.45 -51.34
CA THR A 20 10.84 17.30 -50.78
C THR A 20 11.62 17.68 -49.52
N LEU A 21 12.24 18.86 -49.51
CA LEU A 21 12.94 19.40 -48.32
C LEU A 21 11.97 19.69 -47.18
N GLY A 22 10.80 20.26 -47.49
CA GLY A 22 9.73 20.53 -46.51
C GLY A 22 9.18 19.25 -45.88
N LEU A 23 8.96 18.21 -46.68
CA LEU A 23 8.56 16.88 -46.18
C LEU A 23 9.65 16.25 -45.31
N GLY A 24 10.91 16.29 -45.73
CA GLY A 24 12.03 15.73 -44.98
C GLY A 24 12.20 16.38 -43.60
N ILE A 25 12.19 17.70 -43.54
CA ILE A 25 12.28 18.47 -42.28
C ILE A 25 11.03 18.24 -41.41
N GLY A 26 9.84 18.26 -42.01
CA GLY A 26 8.58 18.01 -41.31
C GLY A 26 8.55 16.63 -40.65
N THR A 27 9.09 15.61 -41.31
CA THR A 27 9.14 14.23 -40.78
C THR A 27 10.13 14.09 -39.61
N ILE A 28 11.28 14.76 -39.69
CA ILE A 28 12.30 14.74 -38.62
C ILE A 28 11.80 15.49 -37.37
N VAL A 29 11.14 16.64 -37.54
CA VAL A 29 10.59 17.40 -36.41
C VAL A 29 9.40 16.65 -35.80
N ALA A 30 8.50 16.11 -36.63
CA ALA A 30 7.37 15.32 -36.14
C ALA A 30 7.84 14.10 -35.35
N SER A 31 8.80 13.33 -35.90
CA SER A 31 9.35 12.14 -35.24
C SER A 31 10.10 12.46 -33.94
N GLY A 32 10.90 13.54 -33.91
CA GLY A 32 11.60 14.00 -32.71
C GLY A 32 10.64 14.41 -31.59
N VAL A 33 9.55 15.12 -31.91
CA VAL A 33 8.54 15.54 -30.93
C VAL A 33 7.74 14.34 -30.42
N THR A 34 7.31 13.40 -31.27
CA THR A 34 6.66 12.16 -30.79
C THR A 34 7.58 11.33 -29.92
N SER A 35 8.85 11.17 -30.28
CA SER A 35 9.83 10.42 -29.48
C SER A 35 10.06 11.09 -28.12
N ALA A 36 10.17 12.42 -28.07
CA ALA A 36 10.28 13.17 -26.82
C ALA A 36 9.04 13.02 -25.94
N ILE A 37 7.83 13.09 -26.51
CA ILE A 37 6.57 12.90 -25.78
C ILE A 37 6.45 11.48 -25.22
N VAL A 38 6.79 10.47 -26.03
CA VAL A 38 6.77 9.06 -25.60
C VAL A 38 7.80 8.83 -24.50
N THR A 39 9.02 9.34 -24.65
CA THR A 39 10.09 9.23 -23.65
C THR A 39 9.73 9.94 -22.35
N TYR A 40 9.18 11.15 -22.43
CA TYR A 40 8.69 11.89 -21.26
C TYR A 40 7.57 11.13 -20.53
N ARG A 41 6.61 10.57 -21.28
CA ARG A 41 5.54 9.73 -20.71
C ARG A 41 6.10 8.46 -20.07
N LEU A 42 7.09 7.82 -20.68
CA LEU A 42 7.71 6.60 -20.16
C LEU A 42 8.49 6.88 -18.87
N ASN A 43 9.30 7.95 -18.85
CA ASN A 43 10.06 8.34 -17.66
C ASN A 43 9.12 8.71 -16.50
N ARG A 44 8.06 9.50 -16.74
CA ARG A 44 7.05 9.79 -15.70
C ARG A 44 6.35 8.53 -15.19
N ARG A 45 6.09 7.54 -16.05
CA ARG A 45 5.49 6.26 -15.64
C ARG A 45 6.44 5.46 -14.76
N LYS A 46 7.72 5.38 -15.16
CA LYS A 46 8.76 4.68 -14.39
C LYS A 46 8.96 5.32 -13.02
N GLU A 47 9.07 6.65 -12.95
CA GLU A 47 9.19 7.40 -11.69
C GLU A 47 7.99 7.16 -10.78
N ARG A 48 6.76 7.24 -11.32
CA ARG A 48 5.55 6.95 -10.54
C ARG A 48 5.50 5.51 -10.05
N PHE A 49 5.95 4.56 -10.87
CA PHE A 49 6.03 3.15 -10.51
C PHE A 49 7.02 2.93 -9.35
N GLU A 50 8.25 3.40 -9.48
CA GLU A 50 9.27 3.27 -8.43
C GLU A 50 8.81 3.93 -7.13
N PHE A 51 8.18 5.09 -7.23
CA PHE A 51 7.59 5.77 -6.08
C PHE A 51 6.51 4.93 -5.38
N LEU A 52 5.52 4.43 -6.13
CA LEU A 52 4.43 3.63 -5.55
C LEU A 52 4.93 2.28 -5.04
N ARG A 53 5.90 1.65 -5.72
CA ARG A 53 6.56 0.44 -5.21
C ARG A 53 7.21 0.71 -3.85
N GLY A 54 7.95 1.81 -3.71
CA GLY A 54 8.56 2.18 -2.43
C GLY A 54 7.53 2.42 -1.33
N LYS A 55 6.36 3.00 -1.66
CA LYS A 55 5.25 3.13 -0.70
C LYS A 55 4.62 1.80 -0.32
N ALA A 56 4.49 0.87 -1.26
CA ALA A 56 3.97 -0.48 -0.98
C ALA A 56 4.94 -1.28 -0.10
N GLU A 57 6.25 -1.18 -0.35
CA GLU A 57 7.29 -1.81 0.49
C GLU A 57 7.25 -1.23 1.91
N THR A 58 7.09 0.09 2.05
CA THR A 58 6.94 0.74 3.36
C THR A 58 5.68 0.26 4.08
N LEU A 59 4.55 0.15 3.37
CA LEU A 59 3.29 -0.36 3.94
C LEU A 59 3.46 -1.81 4.39
N TYR A 60 4.04 -2.67 3.55
CA TYR A 60 4.30 -4.06 3.88
C TYR A 60 5.10 -4.22 5.18
N LEU A 61 6.20 -3.47 5.31
CA LEU A 61 7.06 -3.52 6.50
C LEU A 61 6.36 -2.95 7.74
N ALA A 62 5.53 -1.92 7.58
CA ALA A 62 4.73 -1.38 8.69
C ALA A 62 3.72 -2.42 9.22
N VAL A 63 3.09 -3.18 8.32
CA VAL A 63 2.18 -4.30 8.69
C VAL A 63 2.94 -5.40 9.42
N ASP A 64 4.08 -5.84 8.88
CA ASP A 64 4.92 -6.88 9.49
C ASP A 64 5.33 -6.51 10.91
N GLN A 65 5.83 -5.28 11.09
CA GLN A 65 6.26 -4.78 12.39
C GLN A 65 5.08 -4.72 13.37
N PHE A 66 3.94 -4.18 12.93
CA PHE A 66 2.75 -4.05 13.76
C PHE A 66 2.22 -5.40 14.26
N VAL A 67 2.15 -6.40 13.37
CA VAL A 67 1.70 -7.76 13.72
C VAL A 67 2.69 -8.40 14.70
N LYS A 68 3.99 -8.29 14.46
CA LYS A 68 5.02 -8.81 15.37
C LYS A 68 4.93 -8.17 16.75
N ASP A 69 4.72 -6.86 16.83
CA ASP A 69 4.58 -6.16 18.11
C ASP A 69 3.34 -6.64 18.87
N LEU A 70 2.21 -6.83 18.19
CA LEU A 70 0.99 -7.39 18.80
C LEU A 70 1.18 -8.84 19.28
N ILE A 71 1.83 -9.69 18.48
CA ILE A 71 2.10 -11.09 18.86
C ILE A 71 3.05 -11.14 20.04
N ASN A 72 4.13 -10.35 20.04
CA ASN A 72 5.06 -10.25 21.16
C ASN A 72 4.34 -9.79 22.44
N HIS A 73 3.42 -8.83 22.32
CA HIS A 73 2.58 -8.41 23.42
C HIS A 73 1.63 -9.53 23.89
N ALA A 74 1.09 -10.34 22.98
CA ALA A 74 0.26 -11.49 23.32
C ALA A 74 1.03 -12.60 24.06
N LEU A 75 2.31 -12.81 23.74
CA LEU A 75 3.10 -13.91 24.30
C LEU A 75 3.16 -13.89 25.84
N VAL A 76 3.23 -12.71 26.46
CA VAL A 76 3.32 -12.58 27.92
C VAL A 76 2.02 -12.97 28.64
N PHE A 77 0.89 -13.09 27.94
CA PHE A 77 -0.39 -13.49 28.55
C PHE A 77 -0.55 -15.01 28.65
N TYR A 78 0.19 -15.81 27.87
CA TYR A 78 0.05 -17.27 27.92
C TYR A 78 0.38 -17.87 29.30
N PRO A 79 1.46 -17.45 30.01
CA PRO A 79 1.72 -17.94 31.36
C PRO A 79 0.61 -17.57 32.36
N VAL A 80 -0.06 -16.41 32.18
CA VAL A 80 -1.24 -16.02 32.98
C VAL A 80 -2.40 -16.98 32.73
N LEU A 81 -2.66 -17.31 31.46
CA LEU A 81 -3.71 -18.27 31.09
C LEU A 81 -3.41 -19.69 31.57
N LYS A 82 -2.14 -20.05 31.77
CA LYS A 82 -1.75 -21.35 32.34
C LYS A 82 -1.75 -21.36 33.88
N GLY A 83 -1.95 -20.20 34.51
CA GLY A 83 -1.83 -20.06 35.96
C GLY A 83 -0.39 -20.18 36.48
N GLU A 84 0.61 -20.03 35.60
CA GLU A 84 2.04 -20.09 35.94
C GLU A 84 2.51 -18.80 36.62
N ILE A 85 1.92 -17.66 36.23
CA ILE A 85 2.17 -16.35 36.82
C ILE A 85 0.85 -15.61 37.03
N ASP A 86 0.85 -14.64 37.95
CA ASP A 86 -0.27 -13.71 38.12
C ASP A 86 -0.21 -12.53 37.12
N TRP A 87 -1.27 -11.73 37.11
CA TRP A 87 -1.37 -10.58 36.22
C TRP A 87 -0.29 -9.50 36.48
N ASN A 88 0.11 -9.29 37.73
CA ASN A 88 1.11 -8.28 38.08
C ASN A 88 2.49 -8.72 37.59
N GLN A 89 2.83 -9.99 37.78
CA GLN A 89 4.06 -10.58 37.26
C GLN A 89 4.12 -10.49 35.73
N MET A 90 2.98 -10.66 35.04
CA MET A 90 2.90 -10.43 33.59
C MET A 90 3.15 -8.96 33.22
N LEU A 91 2.62 -8.00 33.99
CA LEU A 91 2.90 -6.58 33.78
C LEU A 91 4.39 -6.26 33.95
N ASP A 92 5.05 -6.88 34.94
CA ASP A 92 6.49 -6.74 35.13
C ASP A 92 7.27 -7.24 33.91
N LEU A 93 6.89 -8.39 33.34
CA LEU A 93 7.46 -8.90 32.08
C LEU A 93 7.22 -7.95 30.90
N GLN A 94 6.07 -7.28 30.82
CA GLN A 94 5.82 -6.27 29.77
C GLN A 94 6.74 -5.06 29.91
N ILE A 95 7.02 -4.64 31.14
CA ILE A 95 7.92 -3.52 31.43
C ILE A 95 9.37 -3.90 31.09
N GLU A 96 9.81 -5.10 31.50
CA GLU A 96 11.16 -5.60 31.28
C GLU A 96 11.46 -5.84 29.79
N ASN A 97 10.50 -6.38 29.05
CA ASN A 97 10.62 -6.58 27.60
C ASN A 97 10.67 -5.28 26.80
N GLY A 98 10.52 -4.13 27.47
CA GLY A 98 10.77 -2.83 26.89
C GLY A 98 9.81 -2.53 25.75
N SER A 99 8.59 -2.12 26.12
CA SER A 99 7.70 -1.37 25.23
C SER A 99 8.36 -0.04 24.83
N LYS A 100 9.40 -0.08 23.98
CA LYS A 100 9.96 1.13 23.40
C LYS A 100 8.92 1.66 22.41
N PRO A 101 8.39 2.87 22.61
CA PRO A 101 7.49 3.44 21.62
C PRO A 101 8.29 3.60 20.32
N SER A 102 7.87 2.90 19.25
CA SER A 102 8.41 3.20 17.93
C SER A 102 8.02 4.63 17.60
N LYS A 103 8.97 5.43 17.13
CA LYS A 103 8.79 6.88 16.94
C LYS A 103 7.67 7.26 15.94
N HIS A 104 7.13 6.27 15.22
CA HIS A 104 5.89 6.30 14.46
C HIS A 104 5.23 4.93 14.66
N GLU A 105 3.99 4.89 15.17
CA GLU A 105 3.26 3.63 15.35
C GLU A 105 2.97 3.03 13.98
N GLY A 106 3.22 1.73 13.80
CA GLY A 106 2.93 1.05 12.54
C GLY A 106 1.50 1.30 12.04
N ALA A 107 0.55 1.47 12.96
CA ALA A 107 -0.84 1.82 12.67
C ALA A 107 -1.00 3.15 11.91
N GLU A 108 -0.42 4.24 12.43
CA GLU A 108 -0.54 5.57 11.80
C GLU A 108 0.10 5.59 10.40
N VAL A 109 1.23 4.91 10.25
CA VAL A 109 1.92 4.77 8.95
C VAL A 109 1.07 3.97 7.97
N MET A 110 0.48 2.85 8.42
CA MET A 110 -0.41 2.04 7.61
C MET A 110 -1.63 2.84 7.13
N GLU A 111 -2.32 3.54 8.04
CA GLU A 111 -3.47 4.38 7.71
C GLU A 111 -3.11 5.45 6.68
N MET A 112 -2.05 6.21 6.94
CA MET A 112 -1.59 7.26 6.03
C MET A 112 -1.29 6.70 4.63
N LEU A 113 -0.56 5.58 4.53
CA LEU A 113 -0.18 5.01 3.23
C LEU A 113 -1.39 4.45 2.47
N VAL A 114 -2.31 3.79 3.18
CA VAL A 114 -3.55 3.27 2.59
C VAL A 114 -4.46 4.40 2.12
N GLU A 115 -4.60 5.47 2.90
CA GLU A 115 -5.43 6.61 2.53
C GLU A 115 -4.86 7.37 1.32
N LEU A 116 -3.55 7.60 1.28
CA LEU A 116 -2.90 8.40 0.23
C LEU A 116 -2.63 7.63 -1.07
N TYR A 117 -2.21 6.37 -0.99
CA TYR A 117 -1.63 5.66 -2.14
C TYR A 117 -2.37 4.37 -2.50
N PHE A 118 -3.01 3.71 -1.54
CA PHE A 118 -3.61 2.38 -1.75
C PHE A 118 -5.04 2.28 -1.21
N PRO A 119 -5.99 3.10 -1.68
CA PRO A 119 -7.34 3.13 -1.12
C PRO A 119 -8.10 1.81 -1.29
N THR A 120 -7.74 0.98 -2.28
CA THR A 120 -8.29 -0.37 -2.47
C THR A 120 -7.92 -1.35 -1.36
N VAL A 121 -6.89 -1.04 -0.55
CA VAL A 121 -6.40 -1.86 0.56
C VAL A 121 -7.18 -1.60 1.85
N ARG A 122 -7.94 -0.49 1.95
CA ARG A 122 -8.72 -0.09 3.15
C ARG A 122 -9.52 -1.21 3.80
N PRO A 123 -10.27 -2.06 3.07
CA PRO A 123 -11.03 -3.12 3.70
C PRO A 123 -10.15 -4.12 4.47
N ALA A 124 -8.97 -4.45 3.94
CA ALA A 124 -8.04 -5.36 4.60
C ALA A 124 -7.41 -4.73 5.85
N LEU A 125 -7.11 -3.42 5.81
CA LEU A 125 -6.63 -2.69 6.98
C LEU A 125 -7.68 -2.67 8.11
N ALA A 126 -8.95 -2.43 7.75
CA ALA A 126 -10.05 -2.46 8.71
C ALA A 126 -10.24 -3.85 9.35
N GLU A 127 -10.07 -4.92 8.59
CA GLU A 127 -10.10 -6.29 9.12
C GLU A 127 -8.99 -6.53 10.16
N LEU A 128 -7.77 -6.06 9.91
CA LEU A 128 -6.65 -6.17 10.86
C LEU A 128 -6.91 -5.38 12.14
N PHE A 129 -7.39 -4.14 12.03
CA PHE A 129 -7.72 -3.33 13.21
C PHE A 129 -8.86 -3.92 14.03
N LYS A 130 -9.87 -4.51 13.37
CA LYS A 130 -10.91 -5.25 14.07
C LYS A 130 -10.34 -6.44 14.85
N ALA A 131 -9.43 -7.22 14.26
CA ALA A 131 -8.78 -8.34 14.95
C ALA A 131 -7.98 -7.86 16.19
N ARG A 132 -7.27 -6.73 16.10
CA ARG A 132 -6.62 -6.08 17.25
C ARG A 132 -7.64 -5.69 18.33
N ASP A 133 -8.76 -5.09 17.95
CA ASP A 133 -9.78 -4.62 18.89
C ASP A 133 -10.48 -5.80 19.60
N ASP A 134 -10.69 -6.91 18.90
CA ASP A 134 -11.19 -8.17 19.47
C ASP A 134 -10.20 -8.73 20.51
N PHE A 135 -8.90 -8.75 20.18
CA PHE A 135 -7.83 -9.12 21.12
C PHE A 135 -7.82 -8.22 22.37
N ASN A 136 -7.90 -6.90 22.18
CA ASN A 136 -7.95 -5.92 23.29
C ASN A 136 -9.18 -6.13 24.18
N SER A 137 -10.32 -6.46 23.58
CA SER A 137 -11.55 -6.74 24.32
C SER A 137 -11.40 -7.96 25.24
N ILE A 138 -10.73 -9.01 24.77
CA ILE A 138 -10.44 -10.23 25.56
C ILE A 138 -9.46 -9.92 26.70
N THR A 139 -8.34 -9.25 26.42
CA THR A 139 -7.36 -8.92 27.48
C THR A 139 -7.94 -7.98 28.53
N HIS A 140 -8.81 -7.05 28.13
CA HIS A 140 -9.58 -6.23 29.08
C HIS A 140 -10.56 -7.05 29.92
N ALA A 141 -11.21 -8.06 29.36
CA ALA A 141 -12.07 -8.97 30.11
C ALA A 141 -11.26 -9.81 31.12
N MET A 142 -10.12 -10.36 30.70
CA MET A 142 -9.19 -11.07 31.59
C MET A 142 -8.74 -10.17 32.76
N LYS A 143 -8.38 -8.91 32.48
CA LYS A 143 -8.03 -7.93 33.51
C LYS A 143 -9.15 -7.68 34.52
N ARG A 144 -10.39 -7.60 34.04
CA ARG A 144 -11.57 -7.40 34.92
C ARG A 144 -11.77 -8.59 35.85
N ASP A 145 -11.67 -9.81 35.32
CA ASP A 145 -11.82 -11.03 36.12
C ASP A 145 -10.67 -11.20 37.11
N TYR A 146 -9.43 -10.87 36.73
CA TYR A 146 -8.32 -10.84 37.68
C TYR A 146 -8.59 -9.90 38.86
N LYS A 147 -9.13 -8.71 38.59
CA LYS A 147 -9.46 -7.74 39.66
C LYS A 147 -10.57 -8.22 40.59
N SER A 148 -11.51 -9.04 40.12
CA SER A 148 -12.64 -9.50 40.94
C SER A 148 -12.39 -10.85 41.60
N LEU A 149 -11.67 -11.76 40.94
CA LEU A 149 -11.46 -13.13 41.37
C LEU A 149 -10.05 -13.39 41.93
N GLY A 150 -9.09 -12.49 41.66
CA GLY A 150 -7.67 -12.70 41.96
C GLY A 150 -6.94 -13.63 40.99
N ASN A 151 -7.64 -14.17 39.98
CA ASN A 151 -7.07 -15.02 38.94
C ASN A 151 -7.75 -14.79 37.58
N VAL A 152 -7.15 -15.31 36.51
CA VAL A 152 -7.76 -15.32 35.17
C VAL A 152 -8.20 -16.77 34.85
N PRO A 153 -9.51 -17.06 34.75
CA PRO A 153 -9.97 -18.40 34.44
C PRO A 153 -9.57 -18.85 33.03
N ALA A 154 -8.61 -19.77 32.92
CA ALA A 154 -8.11 -20.32 31.67
C ALA A 154 -9.23 -20.86 30.78
N GLU A 155 -10.13 -21.64 31.38
CA GLU A 155 -11.28 -22.29 30.72
C GLU A 155 -12.18 -21.29 30.00
N LYS A 156 -12.25 -20.06 30.50
CA LYS A 156 -13.12 -18.99 29.99
C LYS A 156 -12.49 -18.25 28.82
N TYR A 157 -11.17 -18.08 28.83
CA TYR A 157 -10.47 -17.17 27.90
C TYR A 157 -9.52 -17.86 26.92
N GLY A 158 -8.99 -19.05 27.24
CA GLY A 158 -7.89 -19.67 26.49
C GLY A 158 -8.18 -19.81 25.00
N ALA A 159 -9.32 -20.40 24.63
CA ALA A 159 -9.69 -20.59 23.23
C ALA A 159 -9.97 -19.26 22.50
N ALA A 160 -10.64 -18.32 23.16
CA ALA A 160 -10.94 -17.01 22.57
C ALA A 160 -9.66 -16.19 22.36
N PHE A 161 -8.76 -16.20 23.34
CA PHE A 161 -7.46 -15.52 23.27
C PHE A 161 -6.61 -16.09 22.15
N GLN A 162 -6.43 -17.42 22.11
CA GLN A 162 -5.70 -18.11 21.05
C GLN A 162 -6.24 -17.72 19.67
N ARG A 163 -7.57 -17.77 19.50
CA ARG A 163 -8.19 -17.41 18.22
C ARG A 163 -7.98 -15.94 17.84
N ALA A 164 -7.99 -15.04 18.82
CA ALA A 164 -7.75 -13.62 18.55
C ALA A 164 -6.30 -13.36 18.10
N VAL A 165 -5.31 -14.06 18.68
CA VAL A 165 -3.91 -13.99 18.23
C VAL A 165 -3.75 -14.52 16.81
N GLU A 166 -4.35 -15.67 16.50
CA GLU A 166 -4.35 -16.23 15.15
C GLU A 166 -5.01 -15.31 14.12
N LEU A 167 -6.10 -14.63 14.50
CA LEU A 167 -6.77 -13.68 13.61
C LEU A 167 -5.89 -12.48 13.29
N ILE A 168 -5.10 -11.97 14.23
CA ILE A 168 -4.15 -10.87 13.97
C ILE A 168 -3.15 -11.29 12.89
N ASP A 169 -2.58 -12.49 13.00
CA ASP A 169 -1.63 -13.05 12.03
C ASP A 169 -2.28 -13.23 10.65
N GLU A 170 -3.45 -13.89 10.60
CA GLU A 170 -4.22 -14.13 9.38
C GLU A 170 -4.57 -12.81 8.65
N LYS A 171 -4.98 -11.77 9.40
CA LYS A 171 -5.32 -10.46 8.82
C LYS A 171 -4.09 -9.67 8.42
N GLY A 172 -2.98 -9.83 9.14
CA GLY A 172 -1.67 -9.29 8.77
C GLY A 172 -1.20 -9.79 7.42
N ASP A 173 -1.16 -11.10 7.25
CA ASP A 173 -0.78 -11.78 5.99
C ASP A 173 -1.68 -11.36 4.83
N ARG A 174 -3.00 -11.30 5.08
CA ARG A 174 -3.97 -10.84 4.08
C ARG A 174 -3.68 -9.40 3.65
N LEU A 175 -3.43 -8.49 4.59
CA LEU A 175 -3.14 -7.10 4.29
C LEU A 175 -1.85 -6.94 3.47
N GLN A 176 -0.81 -7.70 3.80
CA GLN A 176 0.42 -7.76 3.01
C GLN A 176 0.17 -8.25 1.58
N SER A 177 -0.58 -9.34 1.41
CA SER A 177 -0.93 -9.92 0.10
C SER A 177 -1.73 -8.94 -0.76
N VAL A 178 -2.73 -8.27 -0.18
CA VAL A 178 -3.54 -7.27 -0.89
C VAL A 178 -2.70 -6.04 -1.24
N THR A 179 -1.76 -5.62 -0.40
CA THR A 179 -0.80 -4.54 -0.68
C THR A 179 0.07 -4.87 -1.90
N ILE A 180 0.62 -6.09 -1.96
CA ILE A 180 1.41 -6.57 -3.11
C ILE A 180 0.56 -6.57 -4.38
N THR A 181 -0.69 -7.03 -4.28
CA THR A 181 -1.61 -7.08 -5.42
C THR A 181 -1.95 -5.67 -5.93
N ALA A 182 -2.24 -4.72 -5.03
CA ALA A 182 -2.49 -3.33 -5.39
C ALA A 182 -1.26 -2.67 -6.05
N ALA A 183 -0.06 -2.94 -5.53
CA ALA A 183 1.18 -2.46 -6.14
C ALA A 183 1.37 -3.02 -7.55
N ARG A 184 1.11 -4.32 -7.77
CA ARG A 184 1.20 -4.99 -9.09
C ARG A 184 0.13 -4.53 -10.07
N ALA A 185 -1.12 -4.33 -9.63
CA ALA A 185 -2.21 -3.84 -10.47
C ALA A 185 -1.86 -2.47 -11.07
N THR A 186 -1.21 -1.60 -10.28
CA THR A 186 -0.73 -0.30 -10.74
C THR A 186 0.34 -0.39 -11.84
N VAL A 187 0.99 -1.55 -12.00
CA VAL A 187 1.91 -1.88 -13.11
C VAL A 187 1.17 -2.40 -14.35
N GLY A 188 0.16 -3.23 -14.14
CA GLY A 188 -0.53 -3.97 -15.21
C GLY A 188 -1.59 -3.16 -15.97
N GLU A 189 -2.26 -2.21 -15.32
CA GLU A 189 -3.49 -1.60 -15.84
C GLU A 189 -3.30 -0.65 -17.05
N LYS A 190 -2.07 -0.39 -17.51
CA LYS A 190 -1.82 0.50 -18.68
C LYS A 190 -0.85 -0.03 -19.74
N LEU A 191 -0.57 -1.33 -19.74
CA LEU A 191 0.18 -1.96 -20.84
C LEU A 191 -0.73 -2.47 -21.98
N ILE A 192 -2.06 -2.42 -21.81
CA ILE A 192 -3.03 -2.98 -22.77
C ILE A 192 -3.80 -1.88 -23.53
N GLU A 193 -3.77 -0.61 -23.07
CA GLU A 193 -4.39 0.53 -23.77
C GLU A 193 -3.34 1.39 -24.51
N GLY A 194 -2.53 0.74 -25.35
CA GLY A 194 -1.57 1.38 -26.26
C GLY A 194 -1.94 1.13 -27.71
#